data_AF-A0A3B9ANY9-F1
#
_entry.id   AF-A0A3B9ANY9-F1
#
_cell.length_a   1.000
_cell.length_b   1.000
_cell.length_c   1.000
_cell.angle_alpha   90.00
_cell.angle_beta   90.00
_cell.angle_gamma   90.00
#
_symmetry.space_group_name_H-M   'P 1'
#
loop_
_entity.id
_entity.type
_entity.pdbx_description
1 polymer ?
#
loop_
_entity_poly.entity_id
_entity_poly.type
_entity_poly.pdbx_seq_one_letter_code
_entity_poly.pdbx_strand_id
1 'polypeptide(L)'
;MGKILELLLRNGGFVTFLLLEVISFAIMVNFNTRQGEIWANTTGIFGGRALEKRQMASDYFNLYERADSLAHIVDSLQLRLSNARQIQIPIRDTFFLVSYDSLSRNDSVLRKTVRPLFRSLTAKVVKNSVSSANNWLIINRGSSDGVRTDMAVLSPEGIVGIARHVSSHFSLVMSVLHQQAKISVALPM
;
A
#
# COMPACT_ATOMS: atom_id res chain seq x y z
N MET A 1 -12.19 75.17 -9.26
CA MET A 1 -11.39 74.34 -8.34
C MET A 1 -11.63 74.63 -6.84
N GLY A 2 -12.47 75.59 -6.42
CA GLY A 2 -12.70 75.88 -4.98
C GLY A 2 -13.94 75.24 -4.33
N LYS A 3 -14.97 74.87 -5.12
CA LYS A 3 -16.24 74.35 -4.59
C LYS A 3 -16.13 72.98 -3.91
N ILE A 4 -15.19 72.14 -4.34
CA ILE A 4 -14.96 70.81 -3.74
C ILE A 4 -14.29 70.97 -2.37
N LEU A 5 -13.37 71.93 -2.25
CA LEU A 5 -12.68 72.24 -0.99
C LEU A 5 -13.62 72.86 0.05
N GLU A 6 -14.54 73.72 -0.42
CA GLU A 6 -15.56 74.36 0.43
C GLU A 6 -16.58 73.33 0.97
N LEU A 7 -16.93 72.32 0.16
CA LEU A 7 -17.80 71.22 0.57
C LEU A 7 -17.10 70.28 1.59
N LEU A 8 -15.78 70.13 1.46
CA LEU A 8 -14.92 69.40 2.40
C LEU A 8 -14.74 70.15 3.74
N LEU A 9 -14.74 71.49 3.75
CA LEU A 9 -14.62 72.27 4.98
C LEU A 9 -15.96 72.45 5.72
N ARG A 10 -17.07 72.57 4.99
CA ARG A 10 -18.41 72.79 5.57
C ARG A 10 -19.04 71.54 6.18
N ASN A 11 -18.86 70.38 5.53
CA ASN A 11 -19.38 69.09 6.00
C ASN A 11 -18.22 68.10 6.32
N GLY A 12 -17.08 68.63 6.75
CA GLY A 12 -15.81 67.90 6.79
C GLY A 12 -15.88 66.54 7.49
N GLY A 13 -16.53 66.46 8.66
CA GLY A 13 -16.71 65.17 9.34
C GLY A 13 -17.42 64.12 8.50
N PHE A 14 -18.52 64.48 7.82
CA PHE A 14 -19.29 63.55 7.00
C PHE A 14 -18.55 63.15 5.72
N VAL A 15 -17.85 64.08 5.08
CA VAL A 15 -17.10 63.77 3.84
C VAL A 15 -15.86 62.94 4.16
N THR A 16 -15.14 63.23 5.25
CA THR A 16 -14.01 62.40 5.69
C THR A 16 -14.45 61.00 6.10
N PHE A 17 -15.63 60.87 6.73
CA PHE A 17 -16.20 59.57 7.07
C PHE A 17 -16.50 58.74 5.83
N LEU A 18 -17.19 59.32 4.84
CA LEU A 18 -17.52 58.63 3.58
C LEU A 18 -16.26 58.21 2.81
N LEU A 19 -15.23 59.06 2.78
CA LEU A 19 -13.97 58.79 2.12
C LEU A 19 -13.23 57.62 2.81
N LEU A 20 -13.15 57.65 4.15
CA LEU A 20 -12.58 56.54 4.93
C LEU A 20 -13.37 55.24 4.74
N GLU A 21 -14.70 55.31 4.67
CA GLU A 21 -15.57 54.15 4.47
C GLU A 21 -15.32 53.47 3.12
N VAL A 22 -15.21 54.24 2.03
CA VAL A 22 -14.87 53.71 0.70
C VAL A 22 -13.47 53.10 0.68
N ILE A 23 -12.48 53.75 1.31
CA ILE A 23 -11.12 53.21 1.42
C ILE A 23 -11.12 51.90 2.23
N SER A 24 -11.82 51.87 3.35
CA SER A 24 -11.91 50.68 4.21
C SER A 24 -12.63 49.53 3.49
N PHE A 25 -13.68 49.82 2.72
CA PHE A 25 -14.39 48.82 1.93
C PHE A 25 -13.51 48.29 0.79
N ALA A 26 -12.74 49.16 0.13
CA ALA A 26 -11.78 48.78 -0.91
C ALA A 26 -10.66 47.89 -0.33
N ILE A 27 -10.15 48.21 0.86
CA ILE A 27 -9.17 47.38 1.57
C ILE A 27 -9.81 46.05 1.98
N MET A 28 -11.04 46.03 2.49
CA MET A 28 -11.76 44.81 2.87
C MET A 28 -11.99 43.88 1.67
N VAL A 29 -12.38 44.42 0.52
CA VAL A 29 -12.57 43.63 -0.72
C VAL A 29 -11.24 43.07 -1.23
N ASN A 30 -10.14 43.84 -1.17
CA ASN A 30 -8.84 43.38 -1.66
C ASN A 30 -8.11 42.43 -0.69
N PHE A 31 -8.20 42.68 0.63
CA PHE A 31 -7.51 41.87 1.66
C PHE A 31 -8.34 40.68 2.16
N ASN A 32 -9.64 40.57 1.84
CA ASN A 32 -10.44 39.39 2.12
C ASN A 32 -10.40 38.35 0.98
N THR A 33 -9.20 38.04 0.49
CA THR A 33 -8.93 36.85 -0.32
C THR A 33 -8.38 35.72 0.56
N ARG A 34 -9.12 35.39 1.62
CA ARG A 34 -9.13 34.04 2.21
C ARG A 34 -10.56 33.55 2.37
N GLN A 35 -11.24 33.43 1.23
CA GLN A 35 -12.41 32.56 1.06
C GLN A 35 -12.58 32.07 -0.39
N GLY A 36 -11.48 32.03 -1.16
CA GLY A 36 -11.44 31.39 -2.49
C GLY A 36 -11.48 29.85 -2.44
N GLU A 37 -11.25 29.25 -1.27
CA GLU A 37 -11.29 27.79 -1.08
C GLU A 37 -12.70 27.24 -0.76
N ILE A 38 -13.64 28.10 -0.33
CA ILE A 38 -15.00 27.66 0.03
C ILE A 38 -15.96 27.73 -1.16
N TRP A 39 -15.77 28.65 -2.11
CA TRP A 39 -16.61 28.72 -3.32
C TRP A 39 -16.21 27.72 -4.42
N ALA A 40 -14.96 27.23 -4.42
CA ALA A 40 -14.57 26.10 -5.27
C ALA A 40 -15.35 24.79 -4.92
N ASN A 41 -15.93 24.71 -3.72
CA ASN A 41 -16.72 23.57 -3.28
C ASN A 41 -18.23 23.68 -3.58
N THR A 42 -18.77 24.87 -3.89
CA THR A 42 -20.23 25.03 -4.10
C THR A 42 -20.66 24.76 -5.55
N THR A 43 -19.81 24.99 -6.55
CA THR A 43 -20.10 24.61 -7.95
C THR A 43 -20.04 23.08 -8.15
N GLY A 44 -19.53 22.33 -7.18
CA GLY A 44 -19.52 20.86 -7.17
C GLY A 44 -20.81 20.21 -6.69
N ILE A 45 -21.74 20.94 -6.05
CA ILE A 45 -22.90 20.31 -5.37
C ILE A 45 -24.08 20.05 -6.33
N PHE A 46 -24.27 20.90 -7.36
CA PHE A 46 -25.27 20.66 -8.40
C PHE A 46 -24.75 19.78 -9.57
N GLY A 47 -23.43 19.79 -9.83
CA GLY A 47 -22.80 18.83 -10.74
C GLY A 47 -22.64 17.42 -10.15
N GLY A 48 -22.59 17.32 -8.81
CA GLY A 48 -22.40 16.06 -8.08
C GLY A 48 -23.52 15.03 -8.28
N ARG A 49 -24.78 15.45 -8.41
CA ARG A 49 -25.92 14.51 -8.58
C ARG A 49 -25.99 13.83 -9.94
N ALA A 50 -25.45 14.46 -10.99
CA ALA A 50 -25.32 13.83 -12.31
C ALA A 50 -24.12 12.87 -12.35
N LEU A 51 -23.06 13.17 -11.58
CA LEU A 51 -21.86 12.34 -11.49
C LEU A 51 -22.10 11.09 -10.61
N GLU A 52 -22.87 11.22 -9.53
CA GLU A 52 -23.22 10.12 -8.60
C GLU A 52 -24.07 9.03 -9.28
N LYS A 53 -25.01 9.40 -10.15
CA LYS A 53 -25.78 8.43 -10.95
C LYS A 53 -24.94 7.69 -11.99
N ARG A 54 -23.87 8.32 -12.52
CA ARG A 54 -22.90 7.67 -13.40
C ARG A 54 -22.01 6.69 -12.63
N GLN A 55 -21.63 7.05 -11.41
CA GLN A 55 -20.80 6.22 -10.55
C GLN A 55 -21.54 4.95 -10.09
N MET A 56 -22.82 5.05 -9.71
CA MET A 56 -23.63 3.89 -9.31
C MET A 56 -23.83 2.87 -10.43
N ALA A 57 -23.96 3.31 -11.68
CA ALA A 57 -24.03 2.40 -12.83
C ALA A 57 -22.68 1.72 -13.10
N SER A 58 -21.57 2.47 -13.03
CA SER A 58 -20.21 1.96 -13.19
C SER A 58 -19.83 0.95 -12.09
N ASP A 59 -20.27 1.19 -10.85
CA ASP A 59 -20.01 0.30 -9.72
C ASP A 59 -20.76 -1.04 -9.84
N TYR A 60 -21.94 -1.07 -10.46
CA TYR A 60 -22.70 -2.32 -10.70
C TYR A 60 -22.05 -3.19 -11.78
N PHE A 61 -21.52 -2.58 -12.85
CA PHE A 61 -20.75 -3.29 -13.88
C PHE A 61 -19.38 -3.75 -13.35
N ASN A 62 -18.71 -2.94 -12.51
CA ASN A 62 -17.46 -3.33 -11.84
C ASN A 62 -17.64 -4.48 -10.85
N LEU A 63 -18.79 -4.62 -10.21
CA LEU A 63 -19.02 -5.71 -9.25
C LEU A 63 -19.16 -7.06 -9.97
N TYR A 64 -19.79 -7.08 -11.14
CA TYR A 64 -19.86 -8.27 -12.00
C TYR A 64 -18.47 -8.65 -12.54
N GLU A 65 -17.69 -7.67 -13.01
CA GLU A 65 -16.31 -7.89 -13.49
C GLU A 65 -15.35 -8.36 -12.38
N ARG A 66 -15.56 -7.91 -11.14
CA ARG A 66 -14.81 -8.39 -9.96
C ARG A 66 -15.24 -9.79 -9.52
N ALA A 67 -16.51 -10.15 -9.66
CA ALA A 67 -16.99 -11.49 -9.37
C ALA A 67 -16.45 -12.51 -10.39
N ASP A 68 -16.48 -12.17 -11.69
CA ASP A 68 -16.00 -13.03 -12.77
C ASP A 68 -14.46 -13.15 -12.75
N SER A 69 -13.75 -12.06 -12.46
CA SER A 69 -12.30 -12.12 -12.29
C SER A 69 -11.88 -12.94 -11.06
N LEU A 70 -12.65 -12.90 -9.97
CA LEU A 70 -12.37 -13.73 -8.80
C LEU A 70 -12.62 -15.21 -9.09
N ALA A 71 -13.69 -15.55 -9.81
CA ALA A 71 -13.96 -16.92 -10.26
C ALA A 71 -12.85 -17.44 -11.20
N HIS A 72 -12.43 -16.63 -12.18
CA HIS A 72 -11.35 -16.99 -13.09
C HIS A 72 -9.99 -17.14 -12.38
N ILE A 73 -9.71 -16.32 -11.36
CA ILE A 73 -8.50 -16.47 -10.52
C ILE A 73 -8.58 -17.77 -9.69
N VAL A 74 -9.73 -18.08 -9.10
CA VAL A 74 -9.91 -19.32 -8.33
C VAL A 74 -9.76 -20.55 -9.24
N ASP A 75 -10.38 -20.55 -10.41
CA ASP A 75 -10.29 -21.65 -11.37
C ASP A 75 -8.87 -21.80 -11.91
N SER A 76 -8.20 -20.72 -12.29
CA SER A 76 -6.80 -20.78 -12.74
C SER A 76 -5.83 -21.20 -11.63
N LEU A 77 -6.07 -20.83 -10.37
CA LEU A 77 -5.30 -21.31 -9.23
C LEU A 77 -5.57 -22.80 -8.95
N GLN A 78 -6.82 -23.25 -9.03
CA GLN A 78 -7.17 -24.66 -8.86
C GLN A 78 -6.58 -25.52 -10.00
N LEU A 79 -6.58 -25.01 -11.23
CA LEU A 79 -5.97 -25.66 -12.40
C LEU A 79 -4.44 -25.67 -12.29
N ARG A 80 -3.82 -24.62 -11.74
CA ARG A 80 -2.39 -24.62 -11.38
C ARG A 80 -2.06 -25.60 -10.27
N LEU A 81 -2.92 -25.75 -9.26
CA LEU A 81 -2.72 -26.72 -8.19
C LEU A 81 -2.94 -28.16 -8.65
N SER A 82 -3.91 -28.42 -9.53
CA SER A 82 -4.12 -29.74 -10.13
C SER A 82 -2.96 -30.10 -11.07
N ASN A 83 -2.52 -29.17 -11.91
CA ASN A 83 -1.34 -29.34 -12.75
C ASN A 83 -0.06 -29.47 -11.91
N ALA A 84 0.11 -28.71 -10.82
CA ALA A 84 1.27 -28.84 -9.92
C ALA A 84 1.26 -30.15 -9.12
N ARG A 85 0.10 -30.77 -8.90
CA ARG A 85 0.00 -32.14 -8.35
C ARG A 85 0.37 -33.21 -9.37
N GLN A 86 0.21 -32.92 -10.67
CA GLN A 86 0.51 -33.85 -11.76
C GLN A 86 1.91 -33.65 -12.36
N ILE A 87 2.48 -32.46 -12.21
CA ILE A 87 3.90 -32.18 -12.41
C ILE A 87 4.60 -32.75 -11.19
N GLN A 88 5.08 -33.98 -11.32
CA GLN A 88 6.26 -34.45 -10.62
C GLN A 88 7.33 -33.37 -10.79
N ILE A 89 7.42 -32.48 -9.80
CA ILE A 89 8.39 -31.40 -9.84
C ILE A 89 9.76 -32.11 -9.92
N PRO A 90 10.60 -31.85 -10.93
CA PRO A 90 12.02 -32.14 -10.81
C PRO A 90 12.56 -31.11 -9.81
N ILE A 91 12.30 -31.33 -8.52
CA ILE A 91 12.67 -30.42 -7.45
C ILE A 91 14.18 -30.50 -7.36
N ARG A 92 14.86 -29.43 -7.77
CA ARG A 92 16.29 -29.24 -7.52
C ARG A 92 16.57 -29.54 -6.04
N ASP A 93 17.54 -30.41 -5.81
CA ASP A 93 17.87 -31.15 -4.58
C ASP A 93 18.12 -30.33 -3.29
N THR A 94 17.88 -29.01 -3.28
CA THR A 94 18.33 -28.13 -2.18
C THR A 94 17.31 -27.96 -1.04
N PHE A 95 16.05 -28.40 -1.21
CA PHE A 95 14.99 -28.18 -0.21
C PHE A 95 14.68 -29.38 0.71
N PHE A 96 15.28 -30.55 0.44
CA PHE A 96 15.06 -31.77 1.21
C PHE A 96 16.37 -32.52 1.43
N LEU A 97 16.77 -32.77 2.69
CA LEU A 97 17.78 -33.80 2.98
C LEU A 97 17.10 -35.16 2.81
N VAL A 98 17.46 -35.91 1.78
CA VAL A 98 17.13 -37.33 1.70
C VAL A 98 18.05 -38.06 2.67
N SER A 99 17.63 -38.21 3.92
CA SER A 99 18.30 -39.10 4.87
C SER A 99 17.81 -40.51 4.64
N TYR A 100 18.68 -41.40 4.19
CA TYR A 100 18.44 -42.84 4.20
C TYR A 100 18.67 -43.32 5.64
N ASP A 101 17.60 -43.62 6.36
CA ASP A 101 17.72 -44.25 7.68
C ASP A 101 18.19 -45.70 7.47
N SER A 102 19.46 -45.98 7.76
CA SER A 102 20.05 -47.32 7.60
C SER A 102 19.73 -48.26 8.76
N LEU A 103 18.72 -47.94 9.58
CA LEU A 103 18.31 -48.73 10.74
C LEU A 103 16.90 -49.32 10.57
N SER A 104 16.68 -50.10 9.51
CA SER A 104 15.66 -51.16 9.58
C SER A 104 16.00 -52.30 8.63
N ARG A 105 16.79 -53.23 9.15
CA ARG A 105 16.99 -54.56 8.57
C ARG A 105 15.62 -55.27 8.58
N ASN A 106 15.17 -55.73 7.42
CA ASN A 106 13.91 -56.45 7.18
C ASN A 106 12.63 -55.59 7.15
N ASP A 107 12.37 -54.88 6.05
CA ASP A 107 11.22 -55.16 5.18
C ASP A 107 11.32 -54.25 3.94
N SER A 108 10.83 -54.74 2.81
CA SER A 108 11.10 -54.26 1.45
C SER A 108 10.43 -52.93 1.05
N VAL A 109 10.21 -52.01 1.99
CA VAL A 109 9.65 -50.68 1.70
C VAL A 109 10.53 -49.61 2.33
N LEU A 110 11.51 -49.13 1.56
CA LEU A 110 12.25 -47.91 1.87
C LEU A 110 11.26 -46.74 1.91
N ARG A 111 10.82 -46.39 3.11
CA ARG A 111 9.89 -45.29 3.35
C ARG A 111 10.65 -43.97 3.17
N LYS A 112 10.66 -43.47 1.92
CA LYS A 112 11.21 -42.17 1.53
C LYS A 112 10.51 -41.06 2.32
N THR A 113 11.04 -40.74 3.49
CA THR A 113 10.49 -39.70 4.36
C THR A 113 11.09 -38.37 3.93
N VAL A 114 10.44 -37.72 2.97
CA VAL A 114 10.81 -36.40 2.49
C VAL A 114 10.44 -35.38 3.58
N ARG A 115 11.41 -34.95 4.39
CA ARG A 115 11.18 -33.89 5.39
C ARG A 115 11.63 -32.54 4.83
N PRO A 116 10.73 -31.53 4.75
CA PRO A 116 11.14 -30.20 4.33
C PRO A 116 12.16 -29.65 5.33
N LEU A 117 13.32 -29.21 4.83
CA LEU A 117 14.36 -28.58 5.63
C LEU A 117 13.90 -27.28 6.30
N PHE A 118 12.85 -26.66 5.74
CA PHE A 118 12.35 -25.36 6.16
C PHE A 118 10.86 -25.40 6.45
N ARG A 119 10.45 -24.76 7.54
CA ARG A 119 9.04 -24.51 7.87
C ARG A 119 8.65 -23.16 7.31
N SER A 120 7.69 -23.13 6.39
CA SER A 120 7.12 -21.88 5.84
C SER A 120 6.00 -21.36 6.74
N LEU A 121 5.92 -20.03 6.85
CA LEU A 121 4.88 -19.30 7.59
C LEU A 121 4.27 -18.26 6.66
N THR A 122 2.95 -18.33 6.45
CA THR A 122 2.24 -17.38 5.60
C THR A 122 1.96 -16.09 6.37
N ALA A 123 2.38 -14.96 5.78
CA ALA A 123 2.19 -13.62 6.32
C ALA A 123 1.64 -12.68 5.25
N LYS A 124 0.89 -11.66 5.67
CA LYS A 124 0.39 -10.55 4.85
C LYS A 124 1.23 -9.31 5.09
N VAL A 125 1.59 -8.61 4.02
CA VAL A 125 2.26 -7.31 4.09
C VAL A 125 1.24 -6.25 4.49
N VAL A 126 1.52 -5.55 5.59
CA VAL A 126 0.70 -4.47 6.16
C VAL A 126 1.17 -3.12 5.63
N LYS A 127 2.49 -2.95 5.50
CA LYS A 127 3.11 -1.73 4.98
C LYS A 127 4.32 -2.11 4.15
N ASN A 128 4.51 -1.42 3.04
CA ASN A 128 5.67 -1.56 2.17
C ASN A 128 6.18 -0.16 1.79
N SER A 129 7.49 0.04 1.88
CA SER A 129 8.17 1.23 1.37
C SER A 129 9.15 0.79 0.29
N VAL A 130 9.06 1.40 -0.90
CA VAL A 130 9.87 1.05 -2.08
C VAL A 130 10.65 2.23 -2.68
N SER A 131 10.31 3.47 -2.30
CA SER A 131 10.87 4.68 -2.90
C SER A 131 11.98 5.32 -2.06
N SER A 132 12.27 4.79 -0.88
CA SER A 132 13.25 5.37 0.04
C SER A 132 14.62 4.73 -0.12
N ALA A 133 15.68 5.38 0.35
CA ALA A 133 17.01 4.74 0.45
C ALA A 133 17.01 3.53 1.41
N ASN A 134 16.21 3.62 2.48
CA ASN A 134 16.07 2.61 3.51
C ASN A 134 14.66 2.03 3.47
N ASN A 135 14.48 1.03 2.61
CA ASN A 135 13.18 0.39 2.37
C ASN A 135 12.88 -0.70 3.41
N TRP A 136 11.69 -0.66 3.97
CA TRP A 136 11.22 -1.58 5.01
C TRP A 136 9.82 -2.11 4.66
N LEU A 137 9.56 -3.35 5.07
CA LEU A 137 8.24 -3.96 5.03
C LEU A 137 7.78 -4.31 6.44
N ILE A 138 6.48 -4.24 6.68
CA ILE A 138 5.86 -4.72 7.92
C ILE A 138 4.93 -5.87 7.55
N ILE A 139 5.08 -7.01 8.22
CA ILE A 139 4.22 -8.18 8.06
C ILE A 139 3.36 -8.41 9.31
N ASN A 140 2.16 -8.95 9.14
CA ASN A 140 1.20 -9.26 10.21
C ASN A 140 1.50 -10.57 10.98
N ARG A 141 2.79 -10.88 11.11
CA ARG A 141 3.27 -12.04 11.85
C ARG A 141 4.39 -11.65 12.75
N GLY A 142 4.42 -12.20 13.95
CA GLY A 142 5.43 -11.90 14.96
C GLY A 142 5.92 -13.14 15.69
N SER A 143 6.49 -12.92 16.87
CA SER A 143 7.04 -13.99 17.70
C SER A 143 5.97 -14.98 18.16
N SER A 144 4.72 -14.53 18.34
CA SER A 144 3.60 -15.42 18.69
C SER A 144 3.29 -16.44 17.59
N ASP A 145 3.60 -16.08 16.34
CA ASP A 145 3.40 -16.93 15.16
C ASP A 145 4.64 -17.76 14.83
N GLY A 146 5.71 -17.63 15.62
CA GLY A 146 6.97 -18.34 15.43
C GLY A 146 7.96 -17.65 14.49
N VAL A 147 7.74 -16.38 14.11
CA VAL A 147 8.72 -15.59 13.38
C VAL A 147 9.91 -15.29 14.29
N ARG A 148 11.12 -15.34 13.74
CA ARG A 148 12.37 -15.00 14.43
C ARG A 148 13.17 -14.00 13.60
N THR A 149 14.07 -13.31 14.27
CA THR A 149 15.07 -12.47 13.63
C THR A 149 15.90 -13.30 12.64
N ASP A 150 16.32 -12.67 11.56
CA ASP A 150 17.10 -13.23 10.45
C ASP A 150 16.38 -14.30 9.61
N MET A 151 15.07 -14.47 9.80
CA MET A 151 14.27 -15.28 8.87
C MET A 151 14.12 -14.59 7.51
N ALA A 152 14.32 -15.37 6.44
CA ALA A 152 14.10 -14.92 5.07
C ALA A 152 12.60 -14.77 4.77
N VAL A 153 12.24 -13.71 4.07
CA VAL A 153 10.89 -13.44 3.60
C VAL A 153 10.86 -13.61 2.09
N LEU A 154 9.96 -14.48 1.62
CA LEU A 154 9.87 -14.93 0.23
C LEU A 154 8.50 -14.51 -0.34
N SER A 155 8.50 -14.06 -1.59
CA SER A 155 7.32 -13.98 -2.45
C SER A 155 7.33 -15.17 -3.43
N PRO A 156 6.24 -15.40 -4.18
CA PRO A 156 6.24 -16.39 -5.25
C PRO A 156 7.31 -16.14 -6.34
N GLU A 157 7.80 -14.91 -6.45
CA GLU A 157 8.76 -14.48 -7.48
C GLU A 157 10.21 -14.55 -6.98
N GLY A 158 10.45 -14.57 -5.66
CA GLY A 158 11.79 -14.64 -5.10
C GLY A 158 11.93 -14.09 -3.67
N ILE A 159 13.15 -13.75 -3.29
CA ILE A 159 13.46 -13.20 -1.96
C ILE A 159 13.05 -11.73 -1.90
N VAL A 160 12.30 -11.35 -0.86
CA VAL A 160 11.81 -9.99 -0.64
C VAL A 160 12.62 -9.26 0.44
N GLY A 161 13.14 -9.99 1.43
CA GLY A 161 13.89 -9.39 2.51
C GLY A 161 14.21 -10.33 3.67
N ILE A 162 14.71 -9.74 4.76
CA ILE A 162 15.10 -10.45 5.99
C ILE A 162 14.41 -9.79 7.19
N ALA A 163 13.78 -10.59 8.05
CA ALA A 163 13.17 -10.10 9.30
C ALA A 163 14.25 -9.58 10.25
N ARG A 164 14.17 -8.32 10.66
CA ARG A 164 15.18 -7.70 11.55
C ARG A 164 14.65 -7.40 12.94
N HIS A 165 13.40 -6.98 13.06
CA HIS A 165 12.76 -6.78 14.34
C HIS A 165 11.45 -7.55 14.36
N VAL A 166 11.22 -8.30 15.42
CA VAL A 166 10.04 -9.16 15.57
C VAL A 166 9.36 -8.78 16.88
N SER A 167 8.17 -8.20 16.76
CA SER A 167 7.26 -7.96 17.88
C SER A 167 6.32 -9.17 18.06
N SER A 168 5.39 -9.12 19.02
CA SER A 168 4.44 -10.22 19.26
C SER A 168 3.63 -10.59 18.02
N HIS A 169 3.04 -9.60 17.34
CA HIS A 169 2.11 -9.81 16.21
C HIS A 169 2.59 -9.25 14.87
N PHE A 170 3.68 -8.49 14.87
CA PHE A 170 4.21 -7.85 13.66
C PHE A 170 5.71 -8.02 13.59
N SER A 171 6.24 -8.08 12.38
CA SER A 171 7.67 -8.09 12.14
C SER A 171 8.04 -7.03 11.12
N LEU A 172 9.14 -6.32 11.41
CA LEU A 172 9.80 -5.41 10.52
C LEU A 172 10.84 -6.17 9.71
N VAL A 173 10.69 -6.10 8.40
CA VAL A 173 11.50 -6.80 7.40
C VAL A 173 12.31 -5.77 6.64
N MET A 174 13.63 -5.96 6.61
CA MET A 174 14.52 -5.18 5.77
C MET A 174 14.35 -5.64 4.33
N SER A 175 13.92 -4.75 3.45
CA SER A 175 13.77 -5.05 2.03
C SER A 175 15.12 -5.35 1.39
N VAL A 176 15.13 -6.18 0.34
CA VAL A 176 16.29 -6.29 -0.58
C VAL A 176 16.66 -4.92 -1.17
N LEU A 177 15.70 -4.00 -1.29
CA LEU A 177 15.91 -2.63 -1.77
C LEU A 177 16.54 -1.69 -0.72
N HIS A 178 16.84 -2.17 0.49
CA HIS A 178 17.49 -1.36 1.51
C HIS A 178 19.00 -1.28 1.23
N GLN A 179 19.60 -0.09 1.33
CA GLN A 179 21.04 0.12 1.10
C GLN A 179 22.00 -0.76 1.93
N GLN A 180 21.53 -1.31 3.05
CA GLN A 180 22.34 -2.13 3.97
C GLN A 180 22.00 -3.63 3.87
N ALA A 181 21.14 -4.01 2.94
CA ALA A 181 20.79 -5.41 2.72
C ALA A 181 22.01 -6.18 2.20
N LYS A 182 22.39 -7.25 2.90
CA LYS A 182 23.46 -8.16 2.50
C LYS A 182 22.89 -9.57 2.43
N ILE A 183 22.90 -10.16 1.24
CA ILE A 183 22.37 -11.50 0.99
C ILE A 183 23.43 -12.29 0.24
N SER A 184 23.84 -13.43 0.79
CA SER A 184 24.74 -14.35 0.12
C SER A 184 24.00 -15.10 -0.98
N VAL A 185 24.55 -15.10 -2.19
CA VAL A 185 23.99 -15.81 -3.34
C VAL A 185 25.08 -16.72 -3.92
N ALA A 186 24.70 -17.95 -4.24
CA ALA A 186 25.52 -18.87 -5.02
C ALA A 186 24.96 -18.94 -6.44
N LEU A 187 25.81 -18.71 -7.44
CA LEU A 187 25.43 -18.86 -8.84
C LEU A 187 25.60 -20.33 -9.23
N PRO A 188 24.61 -20.95 -9.88
CA PRO A 188 24.81 -22.26 -10.49
C PRO A 188 25.83 -22.12 -11.64
N MET A 189 26.88 -22.94 -11.59
CA MET A 189 27.81 -23.16 -12.72
C MET A 189 27.12 -23.94 -13.83
#